data_AF-A0A8T4F170-F1
#
_entry.id   AF-A0A8T4F170-F1
#
_cell.length_a   1.000
_cell.length_b   1.000
_cell.length_c   1.000
_cell.angle_alpha   90.00
_cell.angle_beta   90.00
_cell.angle_gamma   90.00
#
_symmetry.space_group_name_H-M   'P 1'
#
loop_
_entity.id
_entity.type
_entity.pdbx_description
1 polymer ?
#
loop_
_entity_poly.entity_id
_entity_poly.type
_entity_poly.pdbx_seq_one_letter_code
_entity_poly.pdbx_strand_id
1 'polypeptide(L)'
;MAKEQERERQRLYVEGRQALAEQKTAELGSRVEELDVVLTSVLTAKPLTFDRLTVVAPRVPFAPGQLGVAEAAPDWTGYAPIPPGGFAKIFGGQARYERNVAVARQEFESAVALHKEREQQRLRALGVAKAAHDREVAAVQERVASENTRVEAMRRGFAEGRPEAVEWFVGKVLGGSRYPVGFPQEYQVGYRPENRDILLEFELPPQSVVPEVRGYKYVKARDAVDPVPRSATEVRQR
;
A
#
# COMPACT_ATOMS: atom_id res chain seq x y z
N MET A 1 25.21 26.51 -41.24
CA MET A 1 24.17 26.78 -40.22
C MET A 1 22.85 26.06 -40.48
N ALA A 2 21.91 26.55 -41.32
CA ALA A 2 20.58 25.92 -41.47
C ALA A 2 20.59 24.46 -42.01
N LYS A 3 21.41 24.20 -43.03
CA LYS A 3 21.55 22.86 -43.63
C LYS A 3 22.20 21.83 -42.69
N GLU A 4 23.09 22.29 -41.80
CA GLU A 4 23.71 21.44 -40.79
C GLU A 4 22.73 21.09 -39.68
N GLN A 5 21.94 22.07 -39.22
CA GLN A 5 20.87 21.85 -38.25
C GLN A 5 19.80 20.88 -38.78
N GLU A 6 19.40 20.99 -40.06
CA GLU A 6 18.44 20.07 -40.67
C GLU A 6 19.00 18.64 -40.76
N ARG A 7 20.26 18.49 -41.16
CA ARG A 7 20.94 17.18 -41.20
C ARG A 7 21.06 16.56 -39.81
N GLU A 8 21.37 17.37 -38.80
CA GLU A 8 21.43 16.94 -37.41
C GLU A 8 20.06 16.50 -36.88
N ARG A 9 18.99 17.27 -37.15
CA ARG A 9 17.61 16.88 -36.79
C ARG A 9 17.18 15.58 -37.46
N GLN A 10 17.47 15.41 -38.76
CA GLN A 10 17.18 14.16 -39.47
C GLN A 10 17.98 12.98 -38.91
N ARG A 11 19.24 13.18 -38.53
CA ARG A 11 20.06 12.17 -37.88
C ARG A 11 19.47 11.74 -36.54
N LEU A 12 19.16 12.69 -35.67
CA LEU A 12 18.56 12.44 -34.35
C LEU A 12 17.20 11.74 -34.49
N TYR A 13 16.41 12.11 -35.50
CA TYR A 13 15.15 11.44 -35.79
C TYR A 13 15.36 9.97 -36.16
N VAL A 14 16.27 9.67 -37.08
CA VAL A 14 16.59 8.29 -37.48
C VAL A 14 17.13 7.48 -36.29
N GLU A 15 18.05 8.05 -35.50
CA GLU A 15 18.58 7.43 -34.28
C GLU A 15 17.45 7.12 -33.28
N GLY A 16 16.50 8.04 -33.10
CA GLY A 16 15.32 7.81 -32.24
C GLY A 16 14.41 6.69 -32.75
N ARG A 17 14.21 6.57 -34.07
CA ARG A 17 13.41 5.48 -34.66
C ARG A 17 14.12 4.12 -34.54
N GLN A 18 15.44 4.08 -34.68
CA GLN A 18 16.25 2.87 -34.45
C GLN A 18 16.19 2.46 -32.97
N ALA A 19 16.40 3.40 -32.05
CA ALA A 19 16.30 3.15 -30.62
C ALA A 19 14.92 2.60 -30.21
N LEU A 20 13.84 3.11 -30.81
CA LEU A 20 12.49 2.56 -30.60
C LEU A 20 12.37 1.10 -31.07
N ALA A 21 12.94 0.75 -32.23
CA ALA A 21 12.93 -0.62 -32.74
C ALA A 21 13.75 -1.56 -31.85
N GLU A 22 14.90 -1.10 -31.37
CA GLU A 22 15.76 -1.84 -30.43
C GLU A 22 15.05 -2.05 -29.09
N GLN A 23 14.42 -1.01 -28.54
CA GLN A 23 13.63 -1.11 -27.30
C GLN A 23 12.53 -2.17 -27.42
N LYS A 24 11.71 -2.11 -28.49
CA LYS A 24 10.64 -3.10 -28.70
C LYS A 24 11.18 -4.51 -28.87
N THR A 25 12.34 -4.66 -29.51
CA THR A 25 13.00 -5.96 -29.67
C THR A 25 13.54 -6.48 -28.33
N ALA A 26 14.08 -5.61 -27.49
CA ALA A 26 14.54 -5.96 -26.16
C ALA A 26 13.38 -6.39 -25.24
N GLU A 27 12.27 -5.66 -25.23
CA GLU A 27 11.06 -6.04 -24.46
C GLU A 27 10.52 -7.41 -24.86
N LEU A 28 10.49 -7.67 -26.17
CA LEU A 28 10.13 -8.97 -26.74
C LEU A 28 11.12 -10.08 -26.34
N GLY A 29 12.42 -9.77 -26.35
CA GLY A 29 13.48 -10.66 -25.90
C GLY A 29 13.31 -11.07 -24.44
N SER A 30 13.05 -10.11 -23.55
CA SER A 30 12.79 -10.38 -22.13
C SER A 30 11.58 -11.29 -21.91
N ARG A 31 10.49 -11.09 -22.67
CA ARG A 31 9.30 -11.95 -22.60
C ARG A 31 9.61 -13.39 -23.02
N VAL A 32 10.45 -13.55 -24.04
CA VAL A 32 10.85 -14.87 -24.55
C VAL A 32 11.80 -15.56 -23.56
N GLU A 33 12.73 -14.81 -22.98
CA GLU A 33 13.62 -15.30 -21.93
C GLU A 33 12.83 -15.77 -20.69
N GLU A 34 11.79 -15.04 -20.29
CA GLU A 34 10.90 -15.44 -19.20
C GLU A 34 10.26 -16.81 -19.45
N LEU A 35 9.86 -17.10 -20.69
CA LEU A 35 9.34 -18.41 -21.09
C LEU A 35 10.44 -19.49 -21.03
N ASP A 36 11.63 -19.19 -21.54
CA ASP A 36 12.75 -20.15 -21.60
C ASP A 36 13.24 -20.57 -20.20
N VAL A 37 13.16 -19.68 -19.22
CA VAL A 37 13.61 -19.95 -17.84
C VAL A 37 12.48 -20.28 -16.88
N VAL A 38 11.22 -20.41 -17.33
CA VAL A 38 10.07 -20.56 -16.41
C VAL A 38 10.26 -21.74 -15.44
N LEU A 39 10.70 -22.89 -15.93
CA LEU A 39 10.90 -24.11 -15.13
C LEU A 39 12.17 -24.07 -14.27
N THR A 40 13.19 -23.32 -14.66
CA THR A 40 14.48 -23.27 -13.94
C THR A 40 14.52 -22.12 -12.93
N SER A 41 13.79 -21.04 -13.17
CA SER A 41 13.72 -19.86 -12.30
C SER A 41 13.26 -20.23 -10.88
N VAL A 42 12.34 -21.18 -10.77
CA VAL A 42 11.79 -21.65 -9.49
C VAL A 42 12.84 -22.34 -8.61
N LEU A 43 13.89 -22.93 -9.20
CA LEU A 43 14.94 -23.64 -8.45
C LEU A 43 15.75 -22.70 -7.55
N THR A 44 15.79 -21.41 -7.87
CA THR A 44 16.45 -20.38 -7.06
C THR A 44 15.48 -19.65 -6.11
N ALA A 45 14.18 -19.89 -6.25
CA ALA A 45 13.17 -19.23 -5.44
C ALA A 45 13.15 -19.78 -4.01
N LYS A 46 12.95 -18.89 -3.04
CA LYS A 46 12.80 -19.32 -1.65
C LYS A 46 11.45 -20.05 -1.51
N PRO A 47 11.41 -21.27 -0.96
CA PRO A 47 10.17 -22.02 -0.83
C PRO A 47 9.15 -21.29 0.05
N LEU A 48 7.87 -21.49 -0.24
CA LEU A 48 6.80 -21.07 0.65
C LEU A 48 6.89 -21.88 1.95
N THR A 49 6.74 -21.21 3.09
CA THR A 49 6.67 -21.85 4.40
C THR A 49 5.41 -21.38 5.11
N PHE A 50 4.92 -22.15 6.08
CA PHE A 50 3.77 -21.74 6.89
C PHE A 50 4.02 -20.42 7.64
N ASP A 51 5.28 -20.12 8.01
CA ASP A 51 5.63 -18.86 8.67
C ASP A 51 5.38 -17.65 7.76
N ARG A 52 5.49 -17.82 6.43
CA ARG A 52 5.14 -16.79 5.44
C ARG A 52 3.63 -16.64 5.25
N LEU A 53 2.85 -17.60 5.71
CA LEU A 53 1.38 -17.56 5.68
C LEU A 53 0.80 -16.97 6.97
N THR A 54 1.61 -16.84 8.03
CA THR A 54 1.22 -16.18 9.27
C THR A 54 1.14 -14.67 9.07
N VAL A 55 0.00 -14.09 9.46
CA VAL A 55 -0.28 -12.67 9.35
C VAL A 55 0.19 -11.93 10.60
N VAL A 56 0.88 -10.81 10.42
CA VAL A 56 1.23 -9.90 11.50
C VAL A 56 0.20 -8.78 11.54
N ALA A 57 -0.38 -8.51 12.71
CA ALA A 57 -1.37 -7.46 12.84
C ALA A 57 -0.76 -6.09 12.51
N PRO A 58 -1.36 -5.32 11.59
CA PRO A 58 -0.88 -3.99 11.29
C PRO A 58 -1.04 -3.09 12.51
N ARG A 59 -0.12 -2.13 12.67
CA ARG A 59 -0.30 -1.08 13.68
C ARG A 59 -1.40 -0.14 13.23
N VAL A 60 -2.40 0.07 14.09
CA VAL A 60 -3.43 1.10 13.93
C VAL A 60 -3.06 2.25 14.87
N PRO A 61 -2.51 3.38 14.40
CA PRO A 61 -2.14 4.49 15.27
C PRO A 61 -3.39 5.26 15.74
N PHE A 62 -3.40 5.67 17.01
CA PHE A 62 -4.42 6.58 17.52
C PHE A 62 -4.02 8.03 17.23
N ALA A 63 -4.78 8.71 16.37
CA ALA A 63 -4.56 10.11 16.01
C ALA A 63 -5.82 10.96 16.30
N PRO A 64 -6.03 11.41 17.55
CA PRO A 64 -7.25 12.13 17.94
C PRO A 64 -7.36 13.57 17.40
N GLY A 65 -6.35 14.06 16.66
CA GLY A 65 -6.32 15.41 16.13
C GLY A 65 -6.48 16.47 17.24
N GLN A 66 -7.37 17.43 17.03
CA GLN A 66 -7.64 18.51 17.99
C GLN A 66 -8.16 18.00 19.34
N LEU A 67 -8.83 16.85 19.39
CA LEU A 67 -9.26 16.26 20.66
C LEU A 67 -8.09 15.88 21.56
N GLY A 68 -6.88 15.67 21.01
CA GLY A 68 -5.69 15.38 21.78
C GLY A 68 -5.03 16.60 22.42
N VAL A 69 -5.43 17.82 22.04
CA VAL A 69 -4.82 19.07 22.50
C VAL A 69 -5.75 19.73 23.52
N ALA A 70 -5.25 19.98 24.73
CA ALA A 70 -6.03 20.71 25.74
C ALA A 70 -6.13 22.20 25.36
N GLU A 71 -7.32 22.79 25.54
CA GLU A 71 -7.47 24.24 25.37
C GLU A 71 -6.72 24.97 26.49
N ALA A 72 -6.12 26.13 26.20
CA ALA A 72 -5.50 26.94 27.24
C ALA A 72 -6.57 27.49 28.19
N ALA A 73 -6.33 27.40 29.49
CA ALA A 73 -7.22 27.97 30.49
C ALA A 73 -7.19 29.51 30.43
N PRO A 74 -8.32 30.19 30.68
CA PRO A 74 -8.33 31.65 30.83
C PRO A 74 -7.37 32.08 31.94
N ASP A 75 -6.56 33.11 31.65
CA ASP A 75 -5.65 33.72 32.62
C ASP A 75 -6.17 35.10 33.02
N TRP A 76 -6.22 35.38 34.32
CA TRP A 76 -6.67 36.65 34.88
C TRP A 76 -5.89 37.85 34.33
N THR A 77 -4.61 37.66 33.99
CA THR A 77 -3.76 38.73 33.44
C THR A 77 -4.35 39.34 32.15
N GLY A 78 -5.10 38.57 31.37
CA GLY A 78 -5.79 39.03 30.16
C GLY A 78 -7.08 39.83 30.41
N TYR A 79 -7.60 39.81 31.64
CA TYR A 79 -8.84 40.48 32.05
C TYR A 79 -8.60 41.64 33.02
N ALA A 80 -7.47 41.63 33.73
CA ALA A 80 -7.18 42.61 34.77
C ALA A 80 -7.11 44.05 34.22
N PRO A 81 -7.93 44.99 34.74
CA PRO A 81 -7.86 46.39 34.31
C PRO A 81 -6.57 47.05 34.81
N ILE A 82 -6.10 48.04 34.06
CA ILE A 82 -4.89 48.80 34.41
C ILE A 82 -5.14 49.64 35.68
N PRO A 83 -4.31 49.55 36.72
CA PRO A 83 -4.48 50.32 37.95
C PRO A 83 -4.31 51.83 37.72
N PRO A 84 -5.10 52.68 38.40
CA PRO A 84 -5.04 54.13 38.21
C PRO A 84 -3.72 54.72 38.74
N GLY A 85 -3.06 55.54 37.92
CA GLY A 85 -1.87 56.32 38.30
C GLY A 85 -2.16 57.50 39.22
N GLY A 86 -1.11 58.11 39.80
CA GLY A 86 -1.16 59.05 40.93
C GLY A 86 -2.24 60.15 40.89
N PHE A 87 -2.43 60.84 39.77
CA PHE A 87 -3.43 61.92 39.66
C PHE A 87 -4.85 61.42 39.36
N ALA A 88 -5.01 60.22 38.77
CA ALA A 88 -6.33 59.67 38.43
C ALA A 88 -7.12 59.19 39.66
N LYS A 89 -6.43 58.85 40.77
CA LYS A 89 -7.07 58.44 42.02
C LYS A 89 -7.91 59.56 42.67
N ILE A 90 -7.54 60.83 42.45
CA ILE A 90 -8.16 62.00 43.07
C ILE A 90 -9.47 62.40 42.35
N PHE A 91 -9.65 62.04 41.08
CA PHE A 91 -10.86 62.32 40.29
C PHE A 91 -11.80 61.11 40.18
N GLY A 92 -12.02 60.38 41.27
CA GLY A 92 -12.93 59.23 41.30
C GLY A 92 -12.45 58.01 40.49
N GLY A 93 -11.19 58.00 40.05
CA GLY A 93 -10.59 56.88 39.31
C GLY A 93 -10.53 55.58 40.11
N GLN A 94 -10.49 55.66 41.45
CA GLN A 94 -10.54 54.49 42.33
C GLN A 94 -11.89 53.76 42.23
N ALA A 95 -13.02 54.48 42.34
CA ALA A 95 -14.35 53.90 42.22
C ALA A 95 -14.63 53.33 40.81
N ARG A 96 -14.07 53.96 39.76
CA ARG A 96 -14.12 53.43 38.39
C ARG A 96 -13.28 52.17 38.24
N TYR A 97 -12.07 52.14 38.80
CA TYR A 97 -11.21 50.97 38.79
C TYR A 97 -11.88 49.78 39.50
N GLU A 98 -12.46 49.99 40.68
CA GLU A 98 -13.18 48.94 41.42
C GLU A 98 -14.37 48.37 40.62
N ARG A 99 -15.15 49.23 39.96
CA ARG A 99 -16.20 48.78 39.04
C ARG A 99 -15.65 47.98 37.86
N ASN A 100 -14.56 48.45 37.25
CA ASN A 100 -13.92 47.75 36.14
C ASN A 100 -13.34 46.39 36.57
N VAL A 101 -12.78 46.30 37.78
CA VAL A 101 -12.30 45.04 38.37
C VAL A 101 -13.48 44.09 38.60
N ALA A 102 -14.61 44.58 39.11
CA ALA A 102 -15.81 43.76 39.31
C ALA A 102 -16.35 43.20 37.99
N VAL A 103 -16.44 44.03 36.95
CA VAL A 103 -16.84 43.60 35.59
C VAL A 103 -15.86 42.59 35.02
N ALA A 104 -14.56 42.90 35.04
CA ALA A 104 -13.51 42.00 34.55
C ALA A 104 -13.52 40.64 35.27
N ARG A 105 -13.82 40.64 36.58
CA ARG A 105 -13.94 39.41 37.37
C ARG A 105 -15.14 38.58 36.93
N GLN A 106 -16.28 39.21 36.70
CA GLN A 106 -17.46 38.52 36.17
C GLN A 106 -17.19 37.93 34.78
N GLU A 107 -16.54 38.68 33.89
CA GLU A 107 -16.12 38.20 32.57
C GLU A 107 -15.16 37.02 32.67
N PHE A 108 -14.12 37.13 33.52
CA PHE A 108 -13.18 36.04 33.77
C PHE A 108 -13.87 34.79 34.34
N GLU A 109 -14.74 34.94 35.33
CA GLU A 109 -15.50 33.82 35.92
C GLU A 109 -16.37 33.13 34.87
N SER A 110 -17.03 33.90 34.00
CA SER A 110 -17.79 33.35 32.86
C SER A 110 -16.91 32.62 31.85
N ALA A 111 -15.73 33.17 31.54
CA ALA A 111 -14.79 32.56 30.60
C ALA A 111 -14.22 31.25 31.16
N VAL A 112 -13.94 31.20 32.47
CA VAL A 112 -13.53 29.99 33.18
C VAL A 112 -14.64 28.94 33.17
N ALA A 113 -15.90 29.34 33.38
CA ALA A 113 -17.03 28.42 33.31
C ALA A 113 -17.19 27.82 31.89
N LEU A 114 -17.20 28.67 30.86
CA LEU A 114 -17.28 28.25 29.45
C LEU A 114 -16.07 27.38 29.03
N HIS A 115 -14.87 27.69 29.50
CA HIS A 115 -13.69 26.85 29.28
C HIS A 115 -13.85 25.47 29.92
N LYS A 116 -14.31 25.41 31.19
CA LYS A 116 -14.57 24.12 31.86
C LYS A 116 -15.60 23.28 31.11
N GLU A 117 -16.67 23.87 30.60
CA GLU A 117 -17.67 23.16 29.80
C GLU A 117 -17.07 22.60 28.51
N ARG A 118 -16.32 23.41 27.77
CA ARG A 118 -15.64 22.99 26.53
C ARG A 118 -14.61 21.90 26.78
N GLU A 119 -13.83 22.01 27.85
CA GLU A 119 -12.84 21.01 28.22
C GLU A 119 -13.51 19.68 28.63
N GLN A 120 -14.61 19.73 29.37
CA GLN A 120 -15.40 18.52 29.68
C GLN A 120 -15.95 17.87 28.41
N GLN A 121 -16.46 18.66 27.46
CA GLN A 121 -16.93 18.14 26.17
C GLN A 121 -15.79 17.50 25.37
N ARG A 122 -14.62 18.15 25.31
CA ARG A 122 -13.41 17.61 24.65
C ARG A 122 -12.98 16.29 25.26
N LEU A 123 -12.92 16.19 26.59
CA LEU A 123 -12.54 14.96 27.29
C LEU A 123 -13.53 13.82 27.05
N ARG A 124 -14.84 14.11 27.04
CA ARG A 124 -15.88 13.12 26.68
C ARG A 124 -15.69 12.63 25.24
N ALA A 125 -15.52 13.56 24.29
CA ALA A 125 -15.31 13.22 22.89
C ALA A 125 -14.00 12.43 22.68
N LEU A 126 -12.93 12.79 23.37
CA LEU A 126 -11.66 12.06 23.36
C LEU A 126 -11.82 10.64 23.90
N GLY A 127 -12.59 10.47 24.99
CA GLY A 127 -12.92 9.16 25.56
C GLY A 127 -13.70 8.28 24.57
N VAL A 128 -14.69 8.85 23.88
CA VAL A 128 -15.44 8.15 22.82
C VAL A 128 -14.52 7.76 21.65
N ALA A 129 -13.67 8.68 21.19
CA ALA A 129 -12.71 8.41 20.11
C ALA A 129 -11.71 7.31 20.50
N LYS A 130 -11.21 7.33 21.74
CA LYS A 130 -10.31 6.29 22.25
C LYS A 130 -11.00 4.93 22.31
N ALA A 131 -12.23 4.88 22.82
CA ALA A 131 -13.00 3.63 22.89
C ALA A 131 -13.32 3.07 21.49
N ALA A 132 -13.62 3.92 20.52
CA ALA A 132 -13.83 3.50 19.13
C ALA A 132 -12.55 2.91 18.52
N HIS A 133 -11.42 3.61 18.70
CA HIS A 133 -10.12 3.13 18.26
C HIS A 133 -9.73 1.79 18.90
N ASP A 134 -9.97 1.61 20.20
CA ASP A 134 -9.64 0.37 20.89
C ASP A 134 -10.48 -0.81 20.39
N ARG A 135 -11.74 -0.58 20.01
CA ARG A 135 -12.58 -1.60 19.35
C ARG A 135 -12.05 -1.97 17.97
N GLU A 136 -11.59 -0.99 17.19
CA GLU A 136 -10.98 -1.25 15.88
C GLU A 136 -9.70 -2.08 16.02
N VAL A 137 -8.83 -1.70 16.95
CA VAL A 137 -7.60 -2.45 17.27
C VAL A 137 -7.93 -3.88 17.68
N ALA A 138 -8.90 -4.07 18.59
CA ALA A 138 -9.32 -5.38 19.05
C ALA A 138 -9.88 -6.23 17.90
N ALA A 139 -10.72 -5.67 17.02
CA ALA A 139 -11.28 -6.37 15.88
C ALA A 139 -10.20 -6.79 14.86
N VAL A 140 -9.20 -5.94 14.62
CA VAL A 140 -8.05 -6.29 13.77
C VAL A 140 -7.24 -7.42 14.40
N GLN A 141 -6.95 -7.35 15.70
CA GLN A 141 -6.21 -8.38 16.41
C GLN A 141 -6.93 -9.72 16.43
N GLU A 142 -8.23 -9.74 16.66
CA GLU A 142 -9.05 -10.95 16.67
C GLU A 142 -9.07 -11.63 15.30
N ARG A 143 -9.28 -10.85 14.22
CA ARG A 143 -9.23 -11.38 12.85
C ARG A 143 -7.88 -12.02 12.53
N VAL A 144 -6.79 -11.33 12.86
CA VAL A 144 -5.42 -11.84 12.63
C VAL A 144 -5.15 -13.10 13.48
N ALA A 145 -5.58 -13.12 14.73
CA ALA A 145 -5.45 -14.29 15.60
C ALA A 145 -6.24 -15.50 15.08
N SER A 146 -7.45 -15.27 14.56
CA SER A 146 -8.29 -16.31 13.93
C SER A 146 -7.63 -16.88 12.68
N GLU A 147 -7.14 -16.01 11.78
CA GLU A 147 -6.40 -16.43 10.59
C GLU A 147 -5.15 -17.24 10.94
N ASN A 148 -4.35 -16.77 11.91
CA ASN A 148 -3.15 -17.48 12.35
C ASN A 148 -3.46 -18.82 13.02
N THR A 149 -4.55 -18.90 13.78
CA THR A 149 -5.02 -20.17 14.36
C THR A 149 -5.38 -21.17 13.27
N ARG A 150 -6.02 -20.71 12.18
CA ARG A 150 -6.31 -21.54 11.00
C ARG A 150 -5.03 -22.01 10.31
N VAL A 151 -4.06 -21.12 10.10
CA VAL A 151 -2.76 -21.48 9.49
C VAL A 151 -2.04 -22.54 10.34
N GLU A 152 -2.07 -22.41 11.66
CA GLU A 152 -1.43 -23.37 12.56
C GLU A 152 -2.17 -24.73 12.60
N ALA A 153 -3.49 -24.73 12.51
CA ALA A 153 -4.26 -25.97 12.31
C ALA A 153 -3.88 -26.67 10.99
N MET A 154 -3.75 -25.91 9.90
CA MET A 154 -3.29 -26.43 8.61
C MET A 154 -1.85 -26.93 8.68
N ARG A 155 -0.96 -26.23 9.40
CA ARG A 155 0.43 -26.68 9.62
C ARG A 155 0.49 -28.05 10.28
N ARG A 156 -0.27 -28.25 11.37
CA ARG A 156 -0.35 -29.54 12.06
C ARG A 156 -0.98 -30.62 11.19
N GLY A 157 -2.09 -30.30 10.52
CA GLY A 157 -2.74 -31.23 9.58
C GLY A 157 -1.81 -31.66 8.44
N PHE A 158 -0.99 -30.75 7.93
CA PHE A 158 0.00 -31.03 6.90
C PHE A 158 1.08 -32.00 7.41
N ALA A 159 1.60 -31.77 8.62
CA ALA A 159 2.59 -32.65 9.24
C ALA A 159 2.05 -34.07 9.49
N GLU A 160 0.74 -34.19 9.75
CA GLU A 160 0.04 -35.47 9.90
C GLU A 160 -0.37 -36.10 8.56
N GLY A 161 -0.20 -35.41 7.43
CA GLY A 161 -0.61 -35.89 6.12
C GLY A 161 -2.13 -35.91 5.91
N ARG A 162 -2.88 -34.97 6.50
CA ARG A 162 -4.33 -34.84 6.25
C ARG A 162 -4.59 -34.26 4.86
N PRO A 163 -5.46 -34.87 4.03
CA PRO A 163 -5.73 -34.40 2.66
C PRO A 163 -6.00 -32.91 2.53
N GLU A 164 -6.96 -32.39 3.30
CA GLU A 164 -7.34 -30.98 3.26
C GLU A 164 -6.15 -30.03 3.47
N ALA A 165 -5.27 -30.35 4.43
CA ALA A 165 -4.15 -29.49 4.76
C ALA A 165 -3.03 -29.56 3.71
N VAL A 166 -2.78 -30.74 3.15
CA VAL A 166 -1.80 -30.93 2.06
C VAL A 166 -2.28 -30.24 0.79
N GLU A 167 -3.51 -30.49 0.37
CA GLU A 167 -4.13 -29.85 -0.80
C GLU A 167 -4.17 -28.33 -0.65
N TRP A 168 -4.56 -27.82 0.51
CA TRP A 168 -4.57 -26.40 0.81
C TRP A 168 -3.17 -25.78 0.69
N PHE A 169 -2.15 -26.41 1.29
CA PHE A 169 -0.78 -25.89 1.25
C PHE A 169 -0.20 -25.91 -0.16
N VAL A 170 -0.38 -27.00 -0.90
CA VAL A 170 0.03 -27.10 -2.31
C VAL A 170 -0.69 -26.04 -3.15
N GLY A 171 -1.98 -25.83 -2.92
CA GLY A 171 -2.74 -24.75 -3.55
C GLY A 171 -2.18 -23.36 -3.24
N LYS A 172 -1.69 -23.12 -2.02
CA LYS A 172 -0.98 -21.87 -1.67
C LYS A 172 0.39 -21.75 -2.35
N VAL A 173 1.12 -22.85 -2.49
CA VAL A 173 2.39 -22.88 -3.24
C VAL A 173 2.13 -22.51 -4.70
N LEU A 174 1.19 -23.17 -5.36
CA LEU A 174 0.85 -22.92 -6.76
C LEU A 174 0.31 -21.50 -6.98
N GLY A 175 -0.51 -20.97 -6.07
CA GLY A 175 -1.05 -19.61 -6.17
C GLY A 175 -0.02 -18.52 -5.87
N GLY A 176 1.07 -18.85 -5.17
CA GLY A 176 2.19 -17.95 -4.92
C GLY A 176 3.31 -18.04 -5.97
N SER A 177 3.21 -18.98 -6.92
CA SER A 177 4.18 -19.15 -8.00
C SER A 177 4.11 -18.01 -9.02
N ARG A 178 5.22 -17.79 -9.72
CA ARG A 178 5.28 -16.83 -10.84
C ARG A 178 4.92 -17.56 -12.13
N TYR A 179 3.97 -17.00 -12.86
CA TYR A 179 3.57 -17.48 -14.17
C TYR A 179 3.78 -16.38 -15.21
N PRO A 180 4.39 -16.68 -16.36
CA PRO A 180 4.54 -15.72 -17.45
C PRO A 180 3.19 -15.20 -17.95
N VAL A 181 3.21 -14.05 -18.62
CA VAL A 181 2.00 -13.45 -19.17
C VAL A 181 1.31 -14.39 -20.16
N GLY A 182 0.02 -14.64 -19.93
CA GLY A 182 -0.82 -15.50 -20.77
C GLY A 182 -0.89 -16.96 -20.31
N PHE A 183 -0.22 -17.33 -19.21
CA PHE A 183 -0.38 -18.65 -18.61
C PHE A 183 -1.68 -18.72 -17.80
N PRO A 184 -2.46 -19.80 -17.95
CA PRO A 184 -3.59 -20.07 -17.07
C PRO A 184 -3.08 -20.33 -15.64
N GLN A 185 -3.92 -20.01 -14.66
CA GLN A 185 -3.66 -20.25 -13.24
C GLN A 185 -4.75 -21.15 -12.63
N GLU A 186 -5.42 -21.92 -13.48
CA GLU A 186 -6.44 -22.88 -13.08
C GLU A 186 -5.78 -24.23 -12.84
N TYR A 187 -5.95 -24.74 -11.62
CA TYR A 187 -5.41 -26.03 -11.22
C TYR A 187 -6.30 -26.69 -10.18
N GLN A 188 -6.30 -28.02 -10.18
CA GLN A 188 -6.92 -28.84 -9.16
C GLN A 188 -5.85 -29.69 -8.47
N VAL A 189 -5.94 -29.76 -7.15
CA VAL A 189 -5.01 -30.51 -6.32
C VAL A 189 -5.78 -31.59 -5.58
N GLY A 190 -5.34 -32.84 -5.72
CA GLY A 190 -5.79 -33.95 -4.90
C GLY A 190 -4.62 -34.59 -4.16
N TYR A 191 -4.85 -35.06 -2.95
CA TYR A 191 -3.83 -35.78 -2.17
C TYR A 191 -4.29 -37.20 -1.83
N ARG A 192 -3.39 -38.18 -2.03
CA ARG A 192 -3.60 -39.60 -1.68
C ARG A 192 -2.75 -39.98 -0.47
N PRO A 193 -3.32 -40.04 0.74
CA PRO A 193 -2.56 -40.32 1.97
C PRO A 193 -1.81 -41.64 1.98
N GLU A 194 -2.32 -42.66 1.28
CA GLU A 194 -1.81 -44.04 1.30
C GLU A 194 -0.37 -44.10 0.79
N ASN A 195 -0.09 -43.36 -0.30
CA ASN A 195 1.22 -43.30 -0.94
C ASN A 195 1.93 -41.95 -0.72
N ARG A 196 1.22 -40.96 -0.15
CA ARG A 196 1.63 -39.55 -0.06
C ARG A 196 1.85 -38.89 -1.43
N ASP A 197 1.01 -39.25 -2.39
CA ASP A 197 1.06 -38.71 -3.74
C ASP A 197 0.19 -37.45 -3.85
N ILE A 198 0.67 -36.48 -4.64
CA ILE A 198 -0.11 -35.31 -5.05
C ILE A 198 -0.51 -35.51 -6.51
N LEU A 199 -1.82 -35.48 -6.77
CA LEU A 199 -2.37 -35.38 -8.11
C LEU A 199 -2.61 -33.91 -8.42
N LEU A 200 -1.98 -33.43 -9.50
CA LEU A 200 -2.12 -32.06 -9.99
C LEU A 200 -2.72 -32.10 -11.39
N GLU A 201 -3.90 -31.51 -11.54
CA GLU A 201 -4.42 -31.14 -12.86
C GLU A 201 -4.10 -29.67 -13.08
N PHE A 202 -3.38 -29.38 -14.16
CA PHE A 202 -2.90 -28.05 -14.49
C PHE A 202 -3.16 -27.77 -15.96
N GLU A 203 -3.83 -26.67 -16.27
CA GLU A 203 -4.03 -26.25 -17.65
C GLU A 203 -2.71 -25.72 -18.23
N LEU A 204 -2.30 -26.20 -19.39
CA LEU A 204 -1.07 -25.71 -20.04
C LEU A 204 -1.37 -24.45 -20.87
N PRO A 205 -0.43 -23.49 -20.93
CA PRO A 205 -0.59 -22.31 -21.77
C PRO A 205 -0.75 -22.71 -23.26
N PRO A 206 -1.59 -22.00 -24.02
CA PRO A 206 -1.66 -22.20 -25.45
C PRO A 206 -0.37 -21.71 -26.13
N GLN A 207 -0.06 -22.22 -27.33
CA GLN A 207 1.13 -21.82 -28.07
C GLN A 207 1.18 -20.31 -28.40
N SER A 208 0.05 -19.61 -28.39
CA SER A 208 -0.05 -18.17 -28.60
C SER A 208 0.64 -17.32 -27.52
N VAL A 209 1.07 -17.91 -26.40
CA VAL A 209 1.92 -17.20 -25.42
C VAL A 209 3.30 -16.88 -25.98
N VAL A 210 3.77 -17.69 -26.94
CA VAL A 210 5.03 -17.46 -27.66
C VAL A 210 4.80 -16.33 -28.67
N PRO A 211 5.53 -15.20 -28.56
CA PRO A 211 5.31 -14.09 -29.48
C PRO A 211 5.51 -14.50 -30.95
N GLU A 212 4.58 -14.11 -31.82
CA GLU A 212 4.66 -14.37 -33.26
C GLU A 212 5.71 -13.49 -33.98
N VAL A 213 6.10 -12.39 -33.33
CA VAL A 213 7.14 -11.49 -33.80
C VAL A 213 8.48 -11.92 -33.19
N ARG A 214 9.55 -11.90 -33.98
CA ARG A 214 10.94 -12.17 -33.55
C ARG A 214 11.67 -10.91 -33.12
N GLY A 215 11.33 -9.76 -33.68
CA GLY A 215 11.91 -8.46 -33.37
C GLY A 215 11.31 -7.35 -34.21
N TYR A 216 11.80 -6.14 -34.04
CA TYR A 216 11.39 -4.98 -34.81
C TYR A 216 12.59 -4.37 -35.54
N LYS A 217 12.35 -3.86 -36.74
CA LYS A 217 13.38 -3.18 -37.53
C LYS A 217 12.83 -1.86 -38.06
N TYR A 218 13.64 -0.81 -37.95
CA TYR A 218 13.34 0.46 -38.59
C TYR A 218 13.64 0.39 -40.10
N VAL A 219 12.62 0.62 -40.93
CA VAL A 219 12.73 0.66 -42.40
C VAL A 219 12.71 2.11 -42.85
N LYS A 220 13.90 2.67 -43.08
CA LYS A 220 14.12 4.07 -43.49
C LYS A 220 13.34 4.47 -44.75
N ALA A 221 13.16 3.55 -45.70
CA ALA A 221 12.45 3.82 -46.96
C ALA A 221 10.98 4.22 -46.77
N ARG A 222 10.31 3.70 -45.73
CA ARG A 222 8.90 4.00 -45.41
C ARG A 222 8.72 4.71 -44.07
N ASP A 223 9.83 5.07 -43.42
CA ASP A 223 9.87 5.67 -42.10
C ASP A 223 9.05 4.93 -41.02
N ALA A 224 9.05 3.60 -41.05
CA ALA A 224 8.25 2.75 -40.17
C ALA A 224 9.12 1.80 -39.34
N VAL A 225 8.63 1.44 -38.16
CA VAL A 225 9.21 0.36 -37.32
C VAL A 225 8.33 -0.85 -37.50
N ASP A 226 8.86 -1.89 -38.14
CA ASP A 226 8.07 -3.02 -38.59
C ASP A 226 8.43 -4.30 -37.85
N PRO A 227 7.44 -5.18 -37.60
CA PRO A 227 7.70 -6.48 -37.02
C PRO A 227 8.41 -7.38 -38.04
N VAL A 228 9.36 -8.15 -37.53
CA VAL A 228 9.98 -9.28 -38.23
C VAL A 228 9.29 -10.55 -37.72
N PRO A 229 8.59 -11.31 -38.58
CA PRO A 229 7.86 -12.49 -38.14
C PRO A 229 8.81 -13.58 -37.65
N ARG A 230 8.37 -14.31 -36.63
CA ARG A 230 8.99 -15.56 -36.16
C ARG A 230 8.50 -16.71 -37.04
N SER A 231 9.39 -17.65 -37.36
CA SER A 231 9.01 -18.82 -38.16
C SER A 231 8.14 -19.79 -37.37
N ALA A 232 7.23 -20.52 -38.04
CA ALA A 232 6.39 -21.53 -37.39
C ALA A 232 7.21 -22.67 -36.75
N THR A 233 8.36 -23.02 -37.32
CA THR A 233 9.27 -24.02 -36.73
C THR A 233 9.85 -23.53 -35.41
N GLU A 234 10.26 -22.26 -35.33
CA GLU A 234 10.80 -21.65 -34.11
C GLU A 234 9.74 -21.55 -33.01
N VAL A 235 8.47 -21.30 -33.37
CA VAL A 235 7.34 -21.28 -32.42
C VAL A 235 7.00 -22.69 -31.90
N ARG A 236 7.23 -23.75 -32.68
CA ARG A 236 6.97 -25.14 -32.26
C ARG A 236 8.07 -25.76 -31.39
N GLN A 237 9.29 -25.25 -31.47
CA GLN A 237 10.44 -25.75 -30.71
C GLN A 237 10.61 -25.09 -29.34
N ARG A 238 9.81 -24.05 -29.06
CA ARG A 238 9.73 -23.33 -27.79
C ARG A 238 8.42 -23.67 -27.11
#